data_AF-A0A1I7WCL3-F1
#
_entry.id   AF-A0A1I7WCL3-F1
#
_cell.length_a   1.000
_cell.length_b   1.000
_cell.length_c   1.000
_cell.angle_alpha   90.00
_cell.angle_beta   90.00
_cell.angle_gamma   90.00
#
_symmetry.space_group_name_H-M   'P 1'
#
loop_
_entity.id
_entity.type
_entity.pdbx_description
1 polymer ?
#
loop_
_entity_poly.entity_id
_entity_poly.type
_entity_poly.pdbx_seq_one_letter_code
_entity_poly.pdbx_strand_id
1 'polypeptide(L)'
;MSEKRRKNKKDGGSETIEEDDPAVYKKQLWISVTKVFADREKNEKCLKIELMKRKTVQQAAEKRKLAEEFAKNYEESRDERSGSWRNFQAKKAKKADSGKTMRGAAFKPPKLKLFR
;
A
#
# COMPACT_ATOMS: atom_id res chain seq x y z
N MET A 1 0.02 48.35 -4.07
CA MET A 1 0.23 49.73 -3.58
C MET A 1 -0.91 50.66 -3.98
N SER A 2 -1.32 50.68 -5.26
CA SER A 2 -2.46 51.50 -5.74
C SER A 2 -3.79 51.17 -5.05
N GLU A 3 -4.10 49.89 -4.81
CA GLU A 3 -5.33 49.50 -4.10
C GLU A 3 -5.33 49.92 -2.62
N LYS A 4 -4.18 49.82 -1.93
CA LYS A 4 -4.04 50.29 -0.55
C LYS A 4 -4.18 51.82 -0.47
N ARG A 5 -3.58 52.55 -1.41
CA ARG A 5 -3.73 54.02 -1.56
C ARG A 5 -5.19 54.38 -1.81
N ARG A 6 -5.85 53.66 -2.73
CA ARG A 6 -7.26 53.89 -3.09
C ARG A 6 -8.20 53.62 -1.92
N LYS A 7 -7.89 52.62 -1.09
CA LYS A 7 -8.65 52.31 0.13
C LYS A 7 -8.42 53.36 1.22
N ASN A 8 -7.17 53.74 1.48
CA ASN A 8 -6.83 54.79 2.46
C ASN A 8 -7.46 56.14 2.12
N LYS A 9 -7.48 56.50 0.83
CA LYS A 9 -8.15 57.71 0.32
C LYS A 9 -9.68 57.64 0.44
N LYS A 10 -10.27 56.45 0.35
CA LYS A 10 -11.71 56.23 0.55
C LYS A 10 -12.11 56.30 2.03
N ASP A 11 -11.20 55.91 2.92
CA ASP A 11 -11.40 55.93 4.37
C ASP A 11 -11.06 57.30 5.00
N GLY A 12 -10.83 58.34 4.18
CA GLY A 12 -10.55 59.72 4.61
C GLY A 12 -9.10 59.96 5.08
N GLY A 13 -8.21 58.99 4.88
CA GLY A 13 -6.79 59.08 5.21
C GLY A 13 -5.95 59.80 4.13
N SER A 14 -4.69 60.09 4.46
CA SER A 14 -3.75 60.76 3.54
C SER A 14 -3.37 59.88 2.34
N GLU A 15 -2.93 60.51 1.25
CA GLU A 15 -2.48 59.83 0.02
C GLU A 15 -1.14 59.07 0.20
N THR A 16 -0.43 59.36 1.29
CA THR A 16 0.81 58.68 1.70
C THR A 16 0.47 57.42 2.50
N ILE A 17 1.02 56.26 2.11
CA ILE A 17 0.97 55.02 2.92
C ILE A 17 2.25 54.94 3.76
N GLU A 18 2.18 54.35 4.95
CA GLU A 18 3.37 53.94 5.73
C GLU A 18 4.41 53.14 4.92
N GLU A 19 3.99 52.36 3.93
CA GLU A 19 4.87 51.58 3.04
C GLU A 19 5.60 52.45 2.00
N ASP A 20 5.36 53.77 1.97
CA ASP A 20 6.09 54.74 1.14
C ASP A 20 7.42 55.18 1.79
N ASP A 21 7.58 54.97 3.10
CA ASP A 21 8.88 55.08 3.76
C ASP A 21 9.76 53.87 3.37
N PRO A 22 10.93 54.08 2.76
CA PRO A 22 11.83 52.99 2.35
C PRO A 22 12.24 52.06 3.51
N ALA A 23 12.29 52.54 4.75
CA ALA A 23 12.61 51.71 5.91
C ALA A 23 11.47 50.72 6.26
N VAL A 24 10.22 51.20 6.22
CA VAL A 24 9.03 50.39 6.47
C VAL A 24 8.80 49.40 5.34
N TYR A 25 9.01 49.82 4.09
CA TYR A 25 8.91 48.96 2.92
C TYR A 25 9.89 47.78 3.01
N LYS A 26 11.16 48.04 3.34
CA LYS A 26 12.18 46.98 3.47
C LYS A 26 11.81 45.97 4.55
N LYS A 27 11.28 46.45 5.69
CA LYS A 27 10.78 45.57 6.76
C LYS A 27 9.59 44.73 6.29
N GLN A 28 8.61 45.32 5.61
CA GLN A 28 7.45 44.57 5.12
C GLN A 28 7.80 43.58 4.01
N LEU A 29 8.73 43.92 3.13
CA LEU A 29 9.24 43.00 2.13
C LEU A 29 9.88 41.79 2.81
N TRP A 30 10.75 42.00 3.80
CA TRP A 30 11.36 40.91 4.56
C TRP A 30 10.34 40.03 5.27
N ILE A 31 9.33 40.63 5.92
CA ILE A 31 8.25 39.88 6.58
C ILE A 31 7.48 39.05 5.54
N SER A 32 7.10 39.65 4.42
CA SER A 32 6.32 39.00 3.37
C SER A 32 7.09 37.82 2.78
N VAL A 33 8.36 38.02 2.43
CA VAL A 33 9.24 36.97 1.91
C VAL A 33 9.39 35.83 2.93
N THR A 34 9.63 36.16 4.20
CA THR A 34 9.76 35.15 5.27
C THR A 34 8.49 34.33 5.44
N LYS A 35 7.31 34.98 5.42
CA LYS A 35 6.01 34.30 5.51
C LYS A 35 5.78 33.36 4.32
N VAL A 36 6.08 33.80 3.10
CA VAL A 36 5.94 32.96 1.90
C VAL A 36 6.77 31.69 2.01
N PHE A 37 8.02 31.80 2.48
CA PHE A 37 8.86 30.61 2.66
C PHE A 37 8.36 29.70 3.79
N ALA A 38 7.91 30.26 4.91
CA ALA A 38 7.35 29.48 6.00
C ALA A 38 6.08 28.72 5.58
N ASP A 39 5.17 29.38 4.86
CA ASP A 39 3.95 28.76 4.34
C ASP A 39 4.25 27.68 3.30
N ARG A 40 5.23 27.92 2.42
CA ARG A 40 5.69 26.93 1.44
C ARG A 40 6.26 25.69 2.12
N GLU A 41 7.13 25.86 3.12
CA GLU A 41 7.71 24.74 3.87
C GLU A 41 6.63 23.95 4.64
N LYS A 42 5.68 24.65 5.26
CA LYS A 42 4.54 24.02 5.94
C LYS A 42 3.71 23.20 4.95
N ASN A 43 3.42 23.74 3.77
CA ASN A 43 2.67 23.04 2.74
C ASN A 43 3.43 21.79 2.23
N GLU A 44 4.72 21.91 1.96
CA GLU A 44 5.56 20.78 1.56
C GLU A 44 5.58 19.66 2.62
N LYS A 45 5.67 20.02 3.91
CA LYS A 45 5.59 19.06 5.02
C LYS A 45 4.23 18.37 5.09
N CYS A 46 3.13 19.11 4.98
CA CYS A 46 1.78 18.55 4.99
C CYS A 46 1.58 17.58 3.82
N LEU A 47 1.93 17.99 2.59
CA LEU A 47 1.83 17.14 1.40
C LEU A 47 2.68 15.88 1.52
N LYS A 48 3.90 15.98 2.07
CA LYS A 48 4.77 14.83 2.31
C LYS A 48 4.13 13.86 3.31
N ILE A 49 3.56 14.35 4.41
CA ILE A 49 2.89 13.53 5.41
C ILE A 49 1.67 12.82 4.80
N GLU A 50 0.84 13.54 4.04
CA GLU A 50 -0.32 12.95 3.38
C GLU A 50 0.06 11.86 2.37
N LEU A 51 1.09 12.11 1.57
CA LEU A 51 1.60 11.14 0.61
C LEU A 51 2.16 9.90 1.30
N MET A 52 2.88 10.06 2.42
CA MET A 52 3.33 8.93 3.22
C MET A 52 2.15 8.13 3.80
N LYS A 53 1.12 8.79 4.33
CA LYS A 53 -0.11 8.13 4.80
C LYS A 53 -0.82 7.38 3.69
N ARG A 54 -0.94 7.96 2.49
CA ARG A 54 -1.53 7.25 1.33
C ARG A 54 -0.72 6.02 0.96
N LYS A 55 0.61 6.13 0.93
CA LYS A 55 1.50 4.99 0.66
C LYS A 55 1.36 3.88 1.70
N THR A 56 1.31 4.21 2.99
CA THR A 56 1.17 3.19 4.04
C THR A 56 -0.18 2.47 3.96
N VAL A 57 -1.27 3.21 3.69
CA VAL A 57 -2.60 2.62 3.50
C VAL A 57 -2.64 1.72 2.26
N GLN A 58 -2.06 2.15 1.13
CA GLN A 58 -1.98 1.34 -0.08
C GLN A 58 -1.17 0.06 0.16
N GLN A 59 0.01 0.15 0.79
CA GLN A 59 0.82 -1.02 1.12
C GLN A 59 0.09 -1.98 2.07
N ALA A 60 -0.66 -1.47 3.05
CA ALA A 60 -1.47 -2.32 3.92
C ALA A 60 -2.60 -3.03 3.16
N ALA A 61 -3.26 -2.33 2.23
CA ALA A 61 -4.29 -2.90 1.39
C ALA A 61 -3.73 -3.96 0.42
N GLU A 62 -2.57 -3.72 -0.18
CA GLU A 62 -1.87 -4.68 -1.04
C GLU A 62 -1.45 -5.94 -0.27
N LYS A 63 -0.87 -5.78 0.92
CA LYS A 63 -0.53 -6.92 1.79
C LYS A 63 -1.76 -7.73 2.18
N ARG A 64 -2.88 -7.06 2.46
CA ARG A 64 -4.15 -7.72 2.77
C ARG A 64 -4.67 -8.49 1.57
N LYS A 65 -4.69 -7.90 0.37
CA LYS A 65 -5.09 -8.59 -0.87
C LYS A 65 -4.22 -9.81 -1.14
N LEU A 66 -2.91 -9.68 -0.99
CA LEU A 66 -1.99 -10.81 -1.19
C LEU A 66 -2.24 -11.94 -0.19
N ALA A 67 -2.55 -11.61 1.07
CA ALA A 67 -2.90 -12.60 2.08
C ALA A 67 -4.25 -13.28 1.77
N GLU A 68 -5.24 -12.53 1.30
CA GLU A 68 -6.54 -13.05 0.88
C GLU A 68 -6.41 -13.96 -0.34
N GLU A 69 -5.62 -13.57 -1.35
CA GLU A 69 -5.29 -14.39 -2.52
C GLU A 69 -4.53 -15.66 -2.13
N PHE A 70 -3.56 -15.56 -1.22
CA PHE A 70 -2.82 -16.72 -0.73
C PHE A 70 -3.74 -17.69 0.02
N ALA A 71 -4.62 -17.18 0.89
CA ALA A 71 -5.58 -18.00 1.62
C ALA A 71 -6.54 -18.71 0.67
N LYS A 72 -7.10 -17.99 -0.31
CA LYS A 72 -7.98 -18.56 -1.33
C LYS A 72 -7.28 -19.65 -2.14
N ASN A 73 -6.09 -19.36 -2.68
CA ASN A 73 -5.31 -20.34 -3.44
C ASN A 73 -4.95 -21.57 -2.60
N TYR A 74 -4.65 -21.37 -1.31
CA TYR A 74 -4.34 -22.46 -0.39
C TYR A 74 -5.56 -23.35 -0.14
N GLU A 75 -6.73 -22.75 0.07
CA GLU A 75 -7.97 -23.49 0.29
C GLU A 75 -8.41 -24.24 -0.97
N GLU A 76 -8.41 -23.60 -2.13
CA GLU A 76 -8.70 -24.23 -3.42
C GLU A 76 -7.74 -25.40 -3.70
N SER A 77 -6.43 -25.18 -3.55
CA SER A 77 -5.41 -26.23 -3.71
C SER A 77 -5.51 -27.35 -2.66
N ARG A 78 -5.98 -27.03 -1.45
CA ARG A 78 -6.20 -28.02 -0.38
C ARG A 78 -7.37 -28.92 -0.74
N ASP A 79 -8.47 -28.35 -1.20
CA ASP A 79 -9.68 -29.11 -1.50
C ASP A 79 -9.46 -30.03 -2.70
N GLU A 80 -8.80 -29.54 -3.76
CA GLU A 80 -8.42 -30.36 -4.92
C GLU A 80 -7.49 -31.52 -4.53
N ARG A 81 -6.45 -31.27 -3.72
CA ARG A 81 -5.54 -32.33 -3.25
C ARG A 81 -6.27 -33.34 -2.37
N SER A 82 -7.11 -32.88 -1.46
CA SER A 82 -7.86 -33.76 -0.55
C SER A 82 -8.88 -34.61 -1.30
N GLY A 83 -9.58 -34.01 -2.28
CA GLY A 83 -10.51 -34.69 -3.18
C GLY A 83 -9.79 -35.71 -4.06
N SER A 84 -8.63 -35.34 -4.63
CA SER A 84 -7.80 -36.24 -5.42
C SER A 84 -7.33 -37.45 -4.62
N TRP A 85 -6.87 -37.25 -3.37
CA TRP A 85 -6.47 -38.35 -2.49
C TRP A 85 -7.65 -39.26 -2.10
N ARG A 86 -8.80 -38.67 -1.74
CA ARG A 86 -10.03 -39.43 -1.45
C ARG A 86 -10.47 -40.26 -2.67
N ASN A 87 -10.44 -39.67 -3.86
CA ASN A 87 -10.76 -40.35 -5.11
C ASN A 87 -9.75 -41.46 -5.44
N PHE A 88 -8.46 -41.24 -5.19
CA PHE A 88 -7.42 -42.26 -5.33
C PHE A 88 -7.66 -43.45 -4.39
N GLN A 89 -7.95 -43.19 -3.12
CA GLN A 89 -8.28 -44.23 -2.14
C GLN A 89 -9.56 -44.99 -2.51
N ALA A 90 -10.62 -44.28 -2.92
CA ALA A 90 -11.86 -44.91 -3.38
C ALA A 90 -11.64 -45.80 -4.63
N LYS A 91 -10.83 -45.34 -5.60
CA LYS A 91 -10.43 -46.16 -6.77
C LYS A 91 -9.61 -47.38 -6.36
N LYS A 92 -8.71 -47.24 -5.38
CA LYS A 92 -7.92 -48.34 -4.83
C LYS A 92 -8.82 -49.40 -4.18
N ALA A 93 -9.80 -48.99 -3.37
CA ALA A 93 -10.77 -49.87 -2.73
C ALA A 93 -11.63 -50.64 -3.75
N LYS A 94 -12.21 -49.94 -4.74
CA LYS A 94 -13.00 -50.59 -5.81
C LYS A 94 -12.20 -51.60 -6.65
N LYS A 95 -10.92 -51.32 -6.90
CA LYS A 95 -10.05 -52.26 -7.61
C LYS A 95 -9.71 -53.49 -6.76
N ALA A 96 -9.43 -53.30 -5.47
CA ALA A 96 -9.19 -54.40 -4.54
C ALA A 96 -10.41 -55.35 -4.44
N ASP A 97 -11.62 -54.80 -4.36
CA ASP A 97 -12.88 -55.56 -4.32
C ASP A 97 -13.13 -56.37 -5.61
N SER A 98 -12.73 -55.82 -6.77
CA SER A 98 -12.77 -56.51 -8.07
C SER A 98 -11.55 -57.40 -8.36
N GLY A 99 -10.72 -57.68 -7.35
CA GLY A 99 -9.55 -58.56 -7.45
C GLY A 99 -8.38 -58.04 -8.31
N LYS A 100 -8.43 -56.76 -8.73
CA LYS A 100 -7.40 -56.12 -9.57
C LYS A 100 -6.55 -55.18 -8.72
N THR A 101 -5.22 -55.19 -8.89
CA THR A 101 -4.36 -54.19 -8.23
C THR A 101 -4.11 -52.98 -9.14
N MET A 102 -3.82 -51.81 -8.57
CA MET A 102 -3.43 -50.62 -9.34
C MET A 102 -2.07 -50.86 -10.02
N ARG A 103 -1.90 -50.41 -11.29
CA ARG A 103 -0.59 -50.48 -11.96
C ARG A 103 0.45 -49.71 -11.12
N GLY A 104 1.55 -50.38 -10.76
CA GLY A 104 2.57 -49.85 -9.84
C GLY A 104 2.52 -50.43 -8.41
N ALA A 105 1.41 -51.04 -7.98
CA ALA A 105 1.30 -51.73 -6.69
C ALA A 105 2.04 -53.10 -6.65
N ALA A 106 2.60 -53.53 -7.79
CA ALA A 106 3.37 -54.76 -7.91
C ALA A 106 4.89 -54.56 -7.71
N PHE A 107 5.35 -53.35 -7.39
CA PHE A 107 6.75 -53.13 -7.02
C PHE A 107 6.99 -53.75 -5.64
N LYS A 108 7.47 -54.99 -5.64
CA LYS A 108 8.01 -55.66 -4.47
C LYS A 108 9.52 -55.39 -4.48
N PRO A 109 10.04 -54.45 -3.69
CA PRO A 109 11.48 -54.23 -3.61
C PRO A 109 12.17 -55.57 -3.26
N PRO A 110 13.32 -55.89 -3.89
CA PRO A 110 14.04 -57.12 -3.60
C PRO A 110 14.29 -57.25 -2.10
N LYS A 111 14.12 -58.46 -1.55
CA LYS A 111 14.43 -58.72 -0.14
C LYS A 111 15.92 -58.41 0.08
N LEU A 112 16.21 -57.45 0.96
CA LEU A 112 17.57 -57.18 1.40
C LEU A 112 18.12 -58.49 1.98
N LYS A 113 19.15 -59.05 1.34
CA LYS A 113 19.91 -60.15 1.92
C LYS A 113 20.69 -59.55 3.08
N LEU A 114 20.17 -59.70 4.29
CA LEU A 114 21.00 -59.54 5.49
C LEU A 114 22.06 -60.65 5.40
N PHE A 115 23.30 -60.26 5.11
CA PHE A 115 24.44 -61.16 5.21
C PHE A 115 24.49 -61.66 6.66
N ARG A 116 24.58 -62.99 6.81
CA ARG A 116 24.46 -63.70 8.08
C ARG A 116 25.70 -63.53 8.93
#